data_AF-A0A1E3LK56-F1
#
_entry.id   AF-A0A1E3LK56-F1
#
_cell.length_a   1.000
_cell.length_b   1.000
_cell.length_c   1.000
_cell.angle_alpha   90.00
_cell.angle_beta   90.00
_cell.angle_gamma   90.00
#
_symmetry.space_group_name_H-M   'P 1'
#
loop_
_entity.id
_entity.type
_entity.pdbx_description
1 polymer ?
#
loop_
_entity_poly.entity_id
_entity_poly.type
_entity_poly.pdbx_seq_one_letter_code
_entity_poly.pdbx_strand_id
1 'polypeptide(L)'
;MLVKTVLGTLVGVAMVHAACAEDAKDWITVAETSKSVWQAQPGSGSLSNVDGRKNNGYKYLYQIKNKAKSTYEYGQAVVLLDACRKGYGFVYYNGMEGQFLSKDQFVRFGPTVADNIGSTACLAWDGETGKASLVQKDDAWTFVASVKSSGNKVYLKRDTRHKRNFKGKPSVTILSRFDNLRENTFEYTELVIASADCDRGFGTLYELNFDGGISDKWDIALNGNSVASAMGDAVCAK
;
A
#
# COMPACT_ATOMS: atom_id res chain seq x y z
N MET A 1 -1.06 0.33 24.67
CA MET A 1 -1.26 -0.82 23.77
C MET A 1 -0.20 -0.76 22.69
N LEU A 2 0.59 -1.81 22.53
CA LEU A 2 1.68 -1.88 21.55
C LEU A 2 1.08 -1.94 20.14
N VAL A 3 1.08 -0.79 19.45
CA VAL A 3 0.90 -0.73 18.00
C VAL A 3 2.09 -1.46 17.39
N LYS A 4 1.83 -2.51 16.60
CA LYS A 4 2.87 -3.15 15.80
C LYS A 4 3.28 -2.16 14.71
N THR A 5 4.35 -1.42 14.96
CA THR A 5 5.01 -0.56 13.96
C THR A 5 5.46 -1.44 12.80
N VAL A 6 4.94 -1.18 11.59
CA VAL A 6 5.37 -1.88 10.38
C VAL A 6 6.70 -1.25 9.94
N LEU A 7 7.81 -1.92 10.23
CA LEU A 7 9.15 -1.50 9.79
C LEU A 7 9.33 -1.80 8.29
N GLY A 8 8.95 -0.87 7.42
CA GLY A 8 9.35 -0.89 6.01
C GLY A 8 10.78 -0.39 5.83
N THR A 9 11.68 -1.20 5.25
CA THR A 9 13.03 -0.78 4.86
C THR A 9 13.06 -0.36 3.39
N LEU A 10 13.78 0.72 3.08
CA LEU A 10 13.94 1.30 1.74
C LEU A 10 14.71 0.34 0.81
N VAL A 11 14.19 0.15 -0.41
CA VAL A 11 14.73 -0.74 -1.44
C VAL A 11 15.27 0.10 -2.61
N GLY A 12 16.44 -0.26 -3.14
CA GLY A 12 16.93 0.26 -4.42
C GLY A 12 16.23 -0.46 -5.58
N VAL A 13 15.57 0.28 -6.47
CA VAL A 13 14.82 -0.28 -7.60
C VAL A 13 15.70 -0.38 -8.84
N ALA A 14 15.82 -1.57 -9.42
CA ALA A 14 16.27 -1.75 -10.80
C ALA A 14 15.10 -2.34 -11.61
N MET A 15 14.48 -1.52 -12.46
CA MET A 15 13.47 -1.99 -13.41
C MET A 15 14.16 -2.57 -14.65
N VAL A 16 14.00 -3.87 -14.91
CA VAL A 16 14.47 -4.50 -16.15
C VAL A 16 13.25 -5.00 -16.92
N HIS A 17 12.99 -4.39 -18.08
CA HIS A 17 12.08 -4.93 -19.08
C HIS A 17 12.82 -6.05 -19.83
N ALA A 18 12.35 -7.29 -19.74
CA ALA A 18 12.84 -8.37 -20.59
C ALA A 18 11.66 -9.11 -21.24
N ALA A 19 11.61 -9.04 -22.57
CA ALA A 19 10.74 -9.84 -23.42
C ALA A 19 11.12 -11.33 -23.29
N CYS A 20 10.12 -12.20 -23.20
CA CYS A 20 10.28 -13.62 -22.87
C CYS A 20 10.75 -14.46 -24.08
N ALA A 21 11.77 -15.30 -23.86
CA ALA A 21 11.96 -16.59 -24.53
C ALA A 21 11.92 -17.70 -23.48
N GLU A 22 11.40 -18.87 -23.87
CA GLU A 22 11.22 -20.07 -23.04
C GLU A 22 12.56 -20.75 -22.70
N ASP A 23 13.01 -20.57 -21.47
CA ASP A 23 13.90 -21.45 -20.72
C ASP A 23 13.47 -21.29 -19.24
N ALA A 24 13.66 -22.31 -18.39
CA ALA A 24 13.19 -22.33 -17.00
C ALA A 24 13.35 -20.95 -16.33
N LYS A 25 12.25 -20.20 -16.22
CA LYS A 25 12.34 -18.75 -16.01
C LYS A 25 12.95 -18.48 -14.64
N ASP A 26 14.15 -17.93 -14.64
CA ASP A 26 14.84 -17.49 -13.44
C ASP A 26 13.90 -16.65 -12.57
N TRP A 27 14.01 -16.84 -11.25
CA TRP A 27 13.30 -16.03 -10.27
C TRP A 27 13.61 -14.55 -10.48
N ILE A 28 12.58 -13.72 -10.66
CA ILE A 28 12.75 -12.28 -10.89
C ILE A 28 12.82 -11.54 -9.56
N THR A 29 13.75 -10.60 -9.40
CA THR A 29 13.81 -9.75 -8.21
C THR A 29 12.60 -8.82 -8.16
N VAL A 30 11.89 -8.86 -7.04
CA VAL A 30 10.74 -8.00 -6.75
C VAL A 30 11.13 -6.87 -5.80
N ALA A 31 11.90 -7.19 -4.76
CA ALA A 31 12.35 -6.21 -3.78
C ALA A 31 13.68 -6.65 -3.15
N GLU A 32 14.46 -5.70 -2.64
CA GLU A 32 15.78 -5.96 -2.08
C GLU A 32 16.13 -4.99 -0.96
N THR A 33 16.48 -5.54 0.20
CA THR A 33 17.00 -4.76 1.33
C THR A 33 18.48 -5.09 1.55
N SER A 34 19.11 -4.44 2.53
CA SER A 34 20.47 -4.82 2.95
C SER A 34 20.58 -6.27 3.47
N LYS A 35 19.46 -6.86 3.91
CA LYS A 35 19.43 -8.19 4.54
C LYS A 35 18.91 -9.29 3.64
N SER A 36 17.98 -8.98 2.74
CA SER A 36 17.24 -9.98 1.99
C SER A 36 16.90 -9.55 0.57
N VAL A 37 16.68 -10.53 -0.31
CA VAL A 37 16.15 -10.36 -1.67
C VAL A 37 14.83 -11.14 -1.77
N TRP A 38 13.76 -10.46 -2.16
CA TRP A 38 12.48 -11.08 -2.48
C TRP A 38 12.39 -11.28 -3.97
N GLN A 39 12.05 -12.49 -4.38
CA GLN A 39 11.95 -12.85 -5.79
C GLN A 39 10.61 -13.53 -6.07
N ALA A 40 10.06 -13.32 -7.26
CA ALA A 40 8.85 -13.98 -7.74
C ALA A 40 9.20 -15.05 -8.76
N GLN A 41 8.44 -16.14 -8.78
CA GLN A 41 8.54 -17.15 -9.84
C GLN A 41 7.64 -16.76 -11.01
N PRO A 42 8.19 -16.43 -12.19
CA PRO A 42 7.38 -16.09 -13.35
C PRO A 42 6.43 -17.23 -13.73
N GLY A 43 5.19 -16.92 -14.10
CA GLY A 43 4.19 -17.92 -14.52
C GLY A 43 3.59 -18.76 -13.38
N SER A 44 3.96 -18.53 -12.12
CA SER A 44 3.33 -19.19 -10.95
C SER A 44 1.99 -18.58 -10.53
N GLY A 45 1.57 -17.52 -11.22
CA GLY A 45 0.38 -16.75 -10.94
C GLY A 45 -0.91 -17.53 -11.16
N SER A 46 -1.91 -17.32 -10.31
CA SER A 46 -3.26 -17.84 -10.52
C SER A 46 -4.30 -17.08 -9.70
N LEU A 47 -5.56 -17.16 -10.15
CA LEU A 47 -6.69 -16.72 -9.34
C LEU A 47 -6.82 -17.59 -8.09
N SER A 48 -7.25 -16.96 -7.00
CA SER A 48 -7.43 -17.60 -5.71
C SER A 48 -8.72 -17.14 -5.04
N ASN A 49 -9.20 -17.97 -4.12
CA ASN A 49 -10.34 -17.67 -3.28
C ASN A 49 -9.81 -17.11 -1.96
N VAL A 50 -10.27 -15.93 -1.59
CA VAL A 50 -9.92 -15.26 -0.33
C VAL A 50 -11.21 -14.97 0.44
N ASP A 51 -11.23 -15.32 1.72
CA ASP A 51 -12.39 -15.15 2.63
C ASP A 51 -13.70 -15.73 2.08
N GLY A 52 -13.61 -16.93 1.48
CA GLY A 52 -14.78 -17.66 0.95
C GLY A 52 -15.36 -17.08 -0.35
N ARG A 53 -14.77 -16.01 -0.91
CA ARG A 53 -15.19 -15.45 -2.19
C ARG A 53 -14.41 -16.08 -3.33
N LYS A 54 -15.10 -16.40 -4.43
CA LYS A 54 -14.49 -17.07 -5.57
C LYS A 54 -13.68 -16.10 -6.43
N ASN A 55 -12.46 -16.47 -6.78
CA ASN A 55 -11.60 -15.77 -7.76
C ASN A 55 -11.45 -14.26 -7.49
N ASN A 56 -11.43 -13.85 -6.21
CA ASN A 56 -11.31 -12.45 -5.81
C ASN A 56 -9.87 -12.05 -5.43
N GLY A 57 -8.94 -13.00 -5.38
CA GLY A 57 -7.53 -12.74 -5.17
C GLY A 57 -6.67 -13.26 -6.31
N TYR A 58 -5.47 -12.72 -6.43
CA TYR A 58 -4.42 -13.24 -7.29
C TYR A 58 -3.26 -13.68 -6.42
N LYS A 59 -2.78 -14.91 -6.62
CA LYS A 59 -1.67 -15.49 -5.86
C LYS A 59 -0.50 -15.81 -6.77
N TYR A 60 0.72 -15.72 -6.25
CA TYR A 60 1.92 -16.17 -6.95
C TYR A 60 2.98 -16.67 -5.95
N LEU A 61 3.95 -17.46 -6.44
CA LEU A 61 5.05 -17.98 -5.62
C LEU A 61 6.16 -16.94 -5.47
N TYR A 62 6.61 -16.74 -4.23
CA TYR A 62 7.78 -15.93 -3.93
C TYR A 62 8.82 -16.74 -3.13
N GLN A 63 10.06 -16.30 -3.21
CA GLN A 63 11.13 -16.73 -2.32
C GLN A 63 11.83 -15.53 -1.68
N ILE A 64 12.36 -15.72 -0.49
CA ILE A 64 13.18 -14.75 0.23
C ILE A 64 14.57 -15.35 0.42
N LYS A 65 15.58 -14.73 -0.19
CA LYS A 65 16.97 -15.07 0.04
C LYS A 65 17.52 -14.23 1.19
N ASN A 66 17.96 -14.88 2.26
CA ASN A 66 18.75 -14.22 3.31
C ASN A 66 20.19 -14.02 2.82
N LYS A 67 20.66 -12.77 2.74
CA LYS A 67 22.00 -12.46 2.19
C LYS A 67 23.15 -12.92 3.10
N ALA A 68 22.93 -12.95 4.41
CA ALA A 68 23.98 -13.33 5.37
C ALA A 68 24.14 -14.85 5.49
N LYS A 69 23.03 -15.59 5.43
CA LYS A 69 23.02 -17.05 5.63
C LYS A 69 22.95 -17.85 4.34
N SER A 70 22.66 -17.20 3.20
CA SER A 70 22.39 -17.86 1.92
C SER A 70 21.26 -18.90 1.98
N THR A 71 20.32 -18.72 2.90
CA THR A 71 19.13 -19.56 3.04
C THR A 71 17.95 -18.97 2.28
N TYR A 72 17.02 -19.85 1.87
CA TYR A 72 15.81 -19.48 1.16
C TYR A 72 14.58 -19.86 1.97
N GLU A 73 13.62 -18.94 2.02
CA GLU A 73 12.26 -19.19 2.50
C GLU A 73 11.30 -19.07 1.31
N TYR A 74 10.28 -19.92 1.25
CA TYR A 74 9.33 -19.96 0.14
C TYR A 74 7.92 -19.74 0.67
N GLY A 75 7.08 -19.07 -0.13
CA GLY A 75 5.70 -18.83 0.21
C GLY A 75 4.85 -18.39 -0.96
N GLN A 76 3.59 -18.10 -0.66
CA GLN A 76 2.61 -17.59 -1.60
C GLN A 76 2.23 -16.17 -1.18
N ALA A 77 2.34 -15.22 -2.09
CA ALA A 77 1.82 -13.87 -1.89
C ALA A 77 0.44 -13.80 -2.54
N VAL A 78 -0.56 -13.33 -1.81
CA VAL A 78 -1.93 -13.17 -2.29
C VAL A 78 -2.36 -11.72 -2.14
N VAL A 79 -2.96 -11.16 -3.19
CA VAL A 79 -3.53 -9.82 -3.19
C VAL A 79 -4.96 -9.86 -3.68
N LEU A 80 -5.86 -9.12 -3.02
CA LEU A 80 -7.23 -8.96 -3.50
C LEU A 80 -7.26 -8.13 -4.79
N LEU A 81 -8.00 -8.59 -5.79
CA LEU A 81 -8.12 -7.90 -7.08
C LEU A 81 -8.74 -6.50 -6.96
N ASP A 82 -9.59 -6.29 -5.95
CA ASP A 82 -10.13 -4.97 -5.63
C ASP A 82 -9.03 -4.00 -5.17
N ALA A 83 -8.05 -4.49 -4.38
CA ALA A 83 -6.88 -3.70 -3.98
C ALA A 83 -6.02 -3.30 -5.19
N CYS A 84 -5.90 -4.17 -6.20
CA CYS A 84 -5.20 -3.86 -7.45
C CYS A 84 -5.84 -2.71 -8.23
N ARG A 85 -7.17 -2.60 -8.19
CA ARG A 85 -7.92 -1.51 -8.84
C ARG A 85 -7.90 -0.23 -7.99
N LYS A 86 -8.13 -0.37 -6.68
CA LYS A 86 -8.15 0.73 -5.71
C LYS A 86 -6.77 1.38 -5.53
N GLY A 87 -5.71 0.60 -5.75
CA GLY A 87 -4.33 1.06 -5.64
C GLY A 87 -3.66 0.80 -4.29
N TYR A 88 -4.35 0.16 -3.35
CA TYR A 88 -3.82 -0.16 -2.03
C TYR A 88 -4.67 -1.22 -1.34
N GLY A 89 -4.08 -1.93 -0.38
CA GLY A 89 -4.74 -2.97 0.39
C GLY A 89 -3.73 -3.81 1.16
N PHE A 90 -3.96 -5.11 1.25
CA PHE A 90 -3.05 -6.03 1.94
C PHE A 90 -2.43 -7.04 0.97
N VAL A 91 -1.15 -7.33 1.20
CA VAL A 91 -0.50 -8.56 0.75
C VAL A 91 -0.68 -9.57 1.88
N TYR A 92 -1.26 -10.73 1.56
CA TYR A 92 -1.35 -11.87 2.46
C TYR A 92 -0.21 -12.84 2.13
N TYR A 93 0.57 -13.21 3.13
CA TYR A 93 1.64 -14.19 3.02
C TYR A 93 1.15 -15.51 3.55
N ASN A 94 1.18 -16.52 2.69
CA ASN A 94 0.80 -17.88 3.03
C ASN A 94 2.01 -18.81 2.88
N GLY A 95 2.01 -19.90 3.64
CA GLY A 95 2.94 -20.99 3.45
C GLY A 95 2.70 -21.74 2.14
N MET A 96 3.58 -22.70 1.83
CA MET A 96 3.46 -23.50 0.61
C MET A 96 2.21 -24.39 0.60
N GLU A 97 1.68 -24.75 1.77
CA GLU A 97 0.41 -25.50 1.92
C GLU A 97 -0.82 -24.58 1.88
N GLY A 98 -0.63 -23.27 1.71
CA GLY A 98 -1.70 -22.27 1.60
C GLY A 98 -2.23 -21.75 2.94
N GLN A 99 -1.64 -22.15 4.07
CA GLN A 99 -1.97 -21.63 5.38
C GLN A 99 -1.54 -20.17 5.54
N PHE A 100 -2.39 -19.34 6.15
CA PHE A 100 -2.09 -17.94 6.43
C PHE A 100 -0.96 -17.80 7.45
N LEU A 101 0.03 -16.94 7.17
CA LEU A 101 1.15 -16.64 8.07
C LEU A 101 1.06 -15.22 8.60
N SER A 102 0.92 -14.24 7.69
CA SER A 102 0.88 -12.81 8.03
C SER A 102 0.28 -12.00 6.89
N LYS A 103 0.07 -10.70 7.14
CA LYS A 103 -0.27 -9.73 6.10
C LYS A 103 0.41 -8.40 6.36
N ASP A 104 0.74 -7.68 5.29
CA ASP A 104 1.25 -6.32 5.34
C ASP A 104 0.39 -5.40 4.48
N GLN A 105 0.32 -4.13 4.86
CA GLN A 105 -0.28 -3.09 4.03
C GLN A 105 0.63 -2.81 2.84
N PHE A 106 0.03 -2.55 1.70
CA PHE A 106 0.74 -2.14 0.50
C PHE A 106 -0.03 -1.07 -0.27
N VAL A 107 0.73 -0.27 -1.00
CA VAL A 107 0.26 0.71 -1.97
C VAL A 107 0.92 0.40 -3.31
N ARG A 108 0.13 0.34 -4.38
CA ARG A 108 0.62 0.15 -5.75
C ARG A 108 1.69 1.21 -6.04
N PHE A 109 2.84 0.75 -6.52
CA PHE A 109 3.98 1.58 -6.91
C PHE A 109 4.62 2.36 -5.74
N GLY A 110 4.50 1.85 -4.51
CA GLY A 110 5.19 2.37 -3.33
C GLY A 110 6.62 1.83 -3.16
N PRO A 111 7.41 2.39 -2.24
CA PRO A 111 8.82 2.06 -2.06
C PRO A 111 9.10 0.86 -1.14
N THR A 112 8.11 0.34 -0.42
CA THR A 112 8.34 -0.73 0.56
C THR A 112 8.40 -2.11 -0.09
N VAL A 113 8.92 -3.11 0.63
CA VAL A 113 8.90 -4.51 0.19
C VAL A 113 7.47 -4.98 -0.10
N ALA A 114 6.52 -4.69 0.79
CA ALA A 114 5.12 -5.04 0.62
C ALA A 114 4.49 -4.33 -0.60
N ASP A 115 4.83 -3.07 -0.83
CA ASP A 115 4.40 -2.30 -2.02
C ASP A 115 4.83 -3.00 -3.31
N ASN A 116 6.09 -3.43 -3.38
CA ASN A 116 6.63 -4.11 -4.56
C ASN A 116 5.99 -5.49 -4.75
N ILE A 117 5.88 -6.30 -3.70
CA ILE A 117 5.22 -7.61 -3.75
C ILE A 117 3.76 -7.47 -4.21
N GLY A 118 3.03 -6.53 -3.61
CA GLY A 118 1.64 -6.29 -3.96
C GLY A 118 1.48 -5.76 -5.38
N SER A 119 2.38 -4.87 -5.81
CA SER A 119 2.40 -4.36 -7.18
C SER A 119 2.71 -5.45 -8.20
N THR A 120 3.65 -6.35 -7.90
CA THR A 120 3.99 -7.50 -8.77
C THR A 120 2.79 -8.42 -8.96
N ALA A 121 2.06 -8.77 -7.90
CA ALA A 121 0.84 -9.59 -8.01
C ALA A 121 -0.16 -8.94 -8.97
N CYS A 122 -0.41 -7.64 -8.79
CA CYS A 122 -1.38 -6.94 -9.60
C CYS A 122 -0.91 -6.73 -11.05
N LEU A 123 0.37 -6.45 -11.29
CA LEU A 123 0.95 -6.30 -12.64
C LEU A 123 0.95 -7.63 -13.40
N ALA A 124 1.20 -8.74 -12.71
CA ALA A 124 1.10 -10.08 -13.30
C ALA A 124 -0.34 -10.38 -13.75
N TRP A 125 -1.32 -10.07 -12.90
CA TRP A 125 -2.73 -10.17 -13.27
C TRP A 125 -3.13 -9.24 -14.43
N ASP A 126 -2.64 -8.00 -14.42
CA ASP A 126 -2.85 -7.04 -15.52
C ASP A 126 -2.31 -7.60 -16.84
N GLY A 127 -1.14 -8.26 -16.80
CA GLY A 127 -0.51 -8.92 -17.93
C GLY A 127 -1.31 -10.12 -18.46
N GLU A 128 -1.82 -10.98 -17.58
CA GLU A 128 -2.65 -12.14 -17.97
C GLU A 128 -3.99 -11.72 -18.59
N THR A 129 -4.59 -10.65 -18.09
CA THR A 129 -5.89 -10.17 -18.58
C THR A 129 -5.78 -9.20 -19.76
N GLY A 130 -4.58 -8.71 -20.05
CA GLY A 130 -4.35 -7.66 -21.04
C GLY A 130 -4.98 -6.31 -20.67
N LYS A 131 -5.33 -6.10 -19.41
CA LYS A 131 -6.03 -4.90 -18.92
C LYS A 131 -5.34 -4.37 -17.67
N ALA A 132 -4.83 -3.15 -17.74
CA ALA A 132 -4.27 -2.49 -16.58
C ALA A 132 -5.36 -2.20 -15.52
N SER A 133 -5.19 -2.69 -14.30
CA SER A 133 -6.09 -2.38 -13.17
C SER A 133 -5.90 -0.97 -12.64
N LEU A 134 -4.68 -0.42 -12.75
CA LEU A 134 -4.32 0.94 -12.34
C LEU A 134 -3.07 1.41 -13.09
N VAL A 135 -3.04 2.65 -13.54
CA VAL A 135 -1.86 3.23 -14.20
C VAL A 135 -1.10 4.11 -13.20
N GLN A 136 0.22 3.94 -13.12
CA GLN A 136 1.07 4.80 -12.28
C GLN A 136 1.03 6.24 -12.82
N LYS A 137 0.93 7.21 -11.92
CA LYS A 137 1.03 8.64 -12.23
C LYS A 137 2.21 9.22 -11.47
N ASP A 138 3.12 9.88 -12.18
CA ASP A 138 4.38 10.38 -11.62
C ASP A 138 4.17 11.43 -10.52
N ASP A 139 3.06 12.15 -10.56
CA ASP A 139 2.70 13.21 -9.62
C ASP A 139 1.55 12.81 -8.66
N ALA A 140 1.31 11.51 -8.47
CA ALA A 140 0.22 11.03 -7.62
C ALA A 140 0.34 11.52 -6.17
N TRP A 141 1.56 11.59 -5.64
CA TRP A 141 1.82 12.00 -4.26
C TRP A 141 2.05 13.50 -4.14
N THR A 142 1.35 14.13 -3.22
CA THR A 142 1.49 15.57 -2.93
C THR A 142 1.93 15.75 -1.48
N PHE A 143 3.02 16.49 -1.28
CA PHE A 143 3.46 16.90 0.05
C PHE A 143 2.44 17.86 0.65
N VAL A 144 2.05 17.61 1.91
CA VAL A 144 1.07 18.43 2.62
C VAL A 144 1.69 19.20 3.77
N ALA A 145 2.46 18.53 4.61
CA ALA A 145 2.99 19.14 5.82
C ALA A 145 4.23 18.42 6.33
N SER A 146 5.00 19.11 7.16
CA SER A 146 6.08 18.52 7.93
C SER A 146 5.92 18.82 9.42
N VAL A 147 6.31 17.86 10.25
CA VAL A 147 6.35 18.00 11.71
C VAL A 147 7.60 18.79 12.07
N LYS A 148 7.45 20.00 12.61
CA LYS A 148 8.57 20.94 12.85
C LYS A 148 9.72 20.34 13.69
N SER A 149 9.41 19.51 14.69
CA SER A 149 10.40 18.95 15.62
C SER A 149 11.17 17.76 15.05
N SER A 150 10.51 16.87 14.30
CA SER A 150 11.14 15.66 13.75
C SER A 150 11.53 15.77 12.28
N GLY A 151 10.97 16.73 11.55
CA GLY A 151 11.07 16.82 10.10
C GLY A 151 10.22 15.78 9.35
N ASN A 152 9.50 14.90 10.05
CA ASN A 152 8.64 13.89 9.43
C ASN A 152 7.63 14.53 8.49
N LYS A 153 7.33 13.84 7.40
CA LYS A 153 6.54 14.42 6.30
C LYS A 153 5.25 13.67 6.10
N VAL A 154 4.22 14.40 5.70
CA VAL A 154 2.91 13.84 5.32
C VAL A 154 2.69 14.10 3.84
N TYR A 155 2.27 13.05 3.13
CA TYR A 155 1.88 13.11 1.72
C TYR A 155 0.50 12.52 1.53
N LEU A 156 -0.24 13.04 0.55
CA LEU A 156 -1.51 12.46 0.12
C LEU A 156 -1.42 11.97 -1.32
N LYS A 157 -2.05 10.82 -1.60
CA LYS A 157 -2.08 10.24 -2.95
C LYS A 157 -3.34 10.70 -3.70
N ARG A 158 -3.24 11.76 -4.50
CA ARG A 158 -4.37 12.49 -5.12
C ARG A 158 -5.32 11.60 -5.91
N ASP A 159 -4.80 10.64 -6.66
CA ASP A 159 -5.58 9.72 -7.50
C ASP A 159 -6.36 8.66 -6.70
N THR A 160 -6.20 8.59 -5.38
CA THR A 160 -7.00 7.73 -4.49
C THR A 160 -8.19 8.46 -3.86
N ARG A 161 -8.31 9.78 -4.11
CA ARG A 161 -9.40 10.59 -3.56
C ARG A 161 -10.74 10.12 -4.11
N HIS A 162 -11.67 9.78 -3.22
CA HIS A 162 -13.03 9.44 -3.62
C HIS A 162 -14.05 9.78 -2.54
N LYS A 163 -15.33 9.81 -2.91
CA LYS A 163 -16.44 9.97 -1.97
C LYS A 163 -16.94 8.60 -1.53
N ARG A 164 -17.27 8.46 -0.26
CA ARG A 164 -17.91 7.26 0.31
C ARG A 164 -18.78 7.65 1.49
N ASN A 165 -19.64 6.73 1.93
CA ASN A 165 -20.29 6.88 3.22
C ASN A 165 -19.36 6.38 4.33
N PHE A 166 -19.21 7.17 5.39
CA PHE A 166 -18.53 6.77 6.61
C PHE A 166 -19.38 7.18 7.82
N LYS A 167 -19.64 6.22 8.71
CA LYS A 167 -20.54 6.41 9.87
C LYS A 167 -21.88 7.06 9.50
N GLY A 168 -22.47 6.61 8.39
CA GLY A 168 -23.77 7.11 7.90
C GLY A 168 -23.74 8.52 7.28
N LYS A 169 -22.56 9.15 7.11
CA LYS A 169 -22.42 10.48 6.52
C LYS A 169 -21.68 10.40 5.18
N PRO A 170 -22.07 11.21 4.18
CA PRO A 170 -21.23 11.44 3.00
C PRO A 170 -19.88 12.02 3.42
N SER A 171 -18.81 11.39 2.95
CA SER A 171 -17.44 11.71 3.31
C SER A 171 -16.53 11.70 2.09
N VAL A 172 -15.45 12.46 2.19
CA VAL A 172 -14.31 12.37 1.27
C VAL A 172 -13.22 11.55 1.96
N THR A 173 -12.62 10.63 1.21
CA THR A 173 -11.47 9.86 1.66
C THR A 173 -10.30 10.02 0.69
N ILE A 174 -9.08 9.91 1.21
CA ILE A 174 -7.84 9.91 0.44
C ILE A 174 -6.77 9.11 1.18
N LEU A 175 -5.89 8.44 0.44
CA LEU A 175 -4.74 7.75 1.01
C LEU A 175 -3.68 8.75 1.46
N SER A 176 -3.15 8.53 2.66
CA SER A 176 -2.04 9.27 3.25
C SER A 176 -0.81 8.39 3.42
N ARG A 177 0.37 9.02 3.38
CA ARG A 177 1.66 8.44 3.74
C ARG A 177 2.36 9.34 4.73
N PHE A 178 2.79 8.76 5.84
CA PHE A 178 3.67 9.39 6.81
C PHE A 178 5.09 8.86 6.65
N ASP A 179 6.04 9.76 6.41
CA ASP A 179 7.46 9.44 6.27
C ASP A 179 8.14 9.73 7.61
N ASN A 180 8.54 8.69 8.34
CA ASN A 180 9.36 8.81 9.53
C ASN A 180 10.84 8.87 9.12
N LEU A 181 11.40 10.07 9.03
CA LEU A 181 12.74 10.28 8.49
C LEU A 181 13.85 9.72 9.39
N ARG A 182 13.59 9.64 10.71
CA ARG A 182 14.56 9.09 11.67
C ARG A 182 14.69 7.58 11.54
N GLU A 183 13.56 6.90 11.40
CA GLU A 183 13.52 5.43 11.31
C GLU A 183 13.60 4.94 9.86
N ASN A 184 13.48 5.85 8.90
CA ASN A 184 13.44 5.55 7.47
C ASN A 184 12.30 4.58 7.12
N THR A 185 11.14 4.80 7.74
CA THR A 185 9.93 3.99 7.58
C THR A 185 8.79 4.81 6.98
N PHE A 186 7.82 4.10 6.39
CA PHE A 186 6.63 4.67 5.78
C PHE A 186 5.40 4.01 6.40
N GLU A 187 4.41 4.82 6.78
CA GLU A 187 3.12 4.36 7.28
C GLU A 187 2.00 4.86 6.37
N TYR A 188 1.02 4.01 6.10
CA TYR A 188 -0.11 4.33 5.23
C TYR A 188 -1.43 4.28 5.99
N THR A 189 -2.27 5.29 5.80
CA THR A 189 -3.62 5.37 6.37
C THR A 189 -4.60 5.95 5.35
N GLU A 190 -5.88 5.68 5.50
CA GLU A 190 -6.93 6.44 4.82
C GLU A 190 -7.38 7.60 5.71
N LEU A 191 -7.30 8.83 5.19
CA LEU A 191 -7.91 9.99 5.82
C LEU A 191 -9.36 10.09 5.39
N VAL A 192 -10.27 10.34 6.34
CA VAL A 192 -11.69 10.50 6.08
C VAL A 192 -12.26 11.70 6.82
N ILE A 193 -12.98 12.55 6.10
CA ILE A 193 -13.70 13.71 6.63
C ILE A 193 -15.11 13.78 6.05
N ALA A 194 -16.10 14.16 6.87
CA ALA A 194 -17.46 14.36 6.38
C ALA A 194 -17.50 15.54 5.41
N SER A 195 -18.23 15.42 4.31
CA SER A 195 -18.33 16.51 3.32
C SER A 195 -18.92 17.78 3.94
N ALA A 196 -19.87 17.64 4.86
CA ALA A 196 -20.43 18.77 5.62
C ALA A 196 -19.39 19.48 6.51
N ASP A 197 -18.36 18.77 7.00
CA ASP A 197 -17.28 19.38 7.78
C ASP A 197 -16.33 20.18 6.88
N CYS A 198 -16.07 19.69 5.65
CA CYS A 198 -15.36 20.45 4.64
C CYS A 198 -16.10 21.75 4.28
N ASP A 199 -17.41 21.67 4.04
CA ASP A 199 -18.23 22.84 3.67
C ASP A 199 -18.31 23.86 4.81
N ARG A 200 -18.32 23.38 6.05
CA ARG A 200 -18.38 24.21 7.26
C ARG A 200 -17.03 24.81 7.66
N GLY A 201 -15.92 24.24 7.21
CA GLY A 201 -14.57 24.70 7.54
C GLY A 201 -14.03 24.18 8.88
N PHE A 202 -14.73 23.27 9.56
CA PHE A 202 -14.26 22.60 10.76
C PHE A 202 -15.03 21.31 11.03
N GLY A 203 -14.41 20.39 11.77
CA GLY A 203 -15.01 19.10 12.13
C GLY A 203 -13.98 18.10 12.62
N THR A 204 -14.20 16.81 12.34
CA THR A 204 -13.29 15.74 12.77
C THR A 204 -12.70 15.02 11.56
N LEU A 205 -11.37 14.97 11.49
CA LEU A 205 -10.61 14.15 10.56
C LEU A 205 -10.34 12.80 11.20
N TYR A 206 -10.68 11.71 10.51
CA TYR A 206 -10.41 10.35 10.96
C TYR A 206 -9.27 9.75 10.16
N GLU A 207 -8.38 9.03 10.85
CA GLU A 207 -7.44 8.11 10.23
C GLU A 207 -7.94 6.69 10.36
N LEU A 208 -7.94 5.98 9.24
CA LEU A 208 -8.35 4.60 9.16
C LEU A 208 -7.18 3.72 8.71
N ASN A 209 -7.10 2.54 9.33
CA ASN A 209 -6.39 1.41 8.76
C ASN A 209 -7.08 0.94 7.47
N PHE A 210 -6.37 0.18 6.64
CA PHE A 210 -6.94 -0.36 5.39
C PHE A 210 -8.06 -1.38 5.59
N ASP A 211 -8.25 -1.91 6.80
CA ASP A 211 -9.42 -2.71 7.17
C ASP A 211 -10.64 -1.86 7.56
N GLY A 212 -10.51 -0.53 7.53
CA GLY A 212 -11.55 0.43 7.87
C GLY A 212 -11.66 0.74 9.37
N GLY A 213 -10.86 0.07 10.22
CA GLY A 213 -10.77 0.39 11.63
C GLY A 213 -10.18 1.79 11.85
N ILE A 214 -10.74 2.55 12.79
CA ILE A 214 -10.21 3.88 13.14
C ILE A 214 -8.90 3.68 13.90
N SER A 215 -7.80 4.20 13.38
CA SER A 215 -6.50 4.23 14.05
C SER A 215 -6.35 5.48 14.91
N ASP A 216 -6.80 6.64 14.41
CA ASP A 216 -6.80 7.90 15.15
C ASP A 216 -7.89 8.87 14.68
N LYS A 217 -8.07 9.98 15.39
CA LYS A 217 -8.94 11.10 15.01
C LYS A 217 -8.45 12.42 15.59
N TRP A 218 -8.70 13.51 14.87
CA TRP A 218 -8.43 14.87 15.33
C TRP A 218 -9.59 15.81 15.03
N ASP A 219 -9.88 16.68 15.99
CA ASP A 219 -10.72 17.84 15.73
C ASP A 219 -9.88 18.90 15.02
N ILE A 220 -10.39 19.39 13.90
CA ILE A 220 -9.68 20.31 13.02
C ILE A 220 -10.52 21.55 12.71
N ALA A 221 -9.82 22.66 12.54
CA ALA A 221 -10.30 23.79 11.76
C ALA A 221 -9.48 23.85 10.46
N LEU A 222 -10.16 24.07 9.34
CA LEU A 222 -9.53 24.33 8.04
C LEU A 222 -8.79 25.67 8.09
N ASN A 223 -7.68 25.81 7.36
CA ASN A 223 -6.73 26.92 7.43
C ASN A 223 -6.12 27.13 8.83
N GLY A 224 -6.05 26.07 9.64
CA GLY A 224 -5.41 26.09 10.95
C GLY A 224 -3.90 25.87 10.88
N ASN A 225 -3.20 26.11 12.00
CA ASN A 225 -1.73 26.04 12.09
C ASN A 225 -1.19 24.64 12.47
N SER A 226 -1.97 23.57 12.30
CA SER A 226 -1.59 22.21 12.68
C SER A 226 -1.40 21.30 11.46
N VAL A 227 -0.64 20.21 11.62
CA VAL A 227 -0.50 19.18 10.58
C VAL A 227 -1.86 18.59 10.21
N ALA A 228 -2.72 18.32 11.20
CA ALA A 228 -4.08 17.81 10.97
C ALA A 228 -4.95 18.81 10.20
N SER A 229 -4.83 20.11 10.47
CA SER A 229 -5.49 21.16 9.71
C SER A 229 -5.04 21.15 8.24
N ALA A 230 -3.73 21.11 7.99
CA ALA A 230 -3.18 21.06 6.62
C ALA A 230 -3.64 19.81 5.87
N MET A 231 -3.70 18.65 6.54
CA MET A 231 -4.31 17.44 5.98
C MET A 231 -5.78 17.64 5.63
N GLY A 232 -6.56 18.21 6.55
CA GLY A 232 -7.96 18.54 6.33
C GLY A 232 -8.17 19.46 5.12
N ASP A 233 -7.37 20.52 5.01
CA ASP A 233 -7.39 21.47 3.89
C ASP A 233 -7.17 20.74 2.56
N ALA A 234 -6.15 19.88 2.51
CA ALA A 234 -5.83 19.12 1.31
C ALA A 234 -6.90 18.07 0.94
N VAL A 235 -7.54 17.43 1.92
CA VAL A 235 -8.64 16.47 1.65
C VAL A 235 -9.90 17.19 1.14
N CYS A 236 -10.20 18.35 1.73
CA CYS A 236 -11.37 19.17 1.42
C CYS A 236 -11.20 20.02 0.15
N ALA A 237 -9.97 20.25 -0.32
CA ALA A 237 -9.71 20.92 -1.60
C ALA A 237 -10.48 20.23 -2.73
N LYS A 238 -11.16 21.05 -3.56
CA LYS A 238 -12.09 20.55 -4.59
C LYS A 238 -11.37 19.87 -5.75
#